data_AF-A0A7K2Q989-F1
#
_entry.id   AF-A0A7K2Q989-F1
#
_cell.length_a   1.000
_cell.length_b   1.000
_cell.length_c   1.000
_cell.angle_alpha   90.00
_cell.angle_beta   90.00
_cell.angle_gamma   90.00
#
_symmetry.space_group_name_H-M   'P 1'
#
loop_
_entity.id
_entity.type
_entity.pdbx_description
1 polymer ?
#
loop_
_entity_poly.entity_id
_entity_poly.type
_entity_poly.pdbx_seq_one_letter_code
_entity_poly.pdbx_strand_id
1 'polypeptide(L)'
;DITKGFGNCTEPAHNTCAELKKGAADRDAGQLAATLSWTTTYNDPWYVDKLLGEGRVDGVIAGYGAFTGVREYDDGWQCANAVALVRDWVNRHGGTHRMATPGDRLFR
;
A
#
# COMPACT_ATOMS: atom_id res chain seq x y z
N ASP A 1 8.01 5.52 -9.53
CA ASP A 1 8.38 4.12 -9.27
C ASP A 1 8.59 3.99 -7.78
N ILE A 2 7.90 3.04 -7.13
CA ILE A 2 7.97 2.80 -5.69
C ILE A 2 9.38 2.38 -5.25
N THR A 3 10.21 1.86 -6.16
CA THR A 3 11.56 1.38 -5.85
C THR A 3 12.54 2.51 -5.47
N LYS A 4 12.25 3.75 -5.89
CA LYS A 4 13.16 4.89 -5.70
C LYS A 4 12.89 5.60 -4.38
N GLY A 5 13.82 5.45 -3.43
CA GLY A 5 13.72 6.10 -2.12
C GLY A 5 12.76 5.39 -1.15
N PHE A 6 12.39 4.13 -1.42
CA PHE A 6 11.46 3.40 -0.56
C PHE A 6 11.97 3.20 0.86
N GLY A 7 13.26 2.85 1.02
CA GLY A 7 13.85 2.40 2.28
C GLY A 7 13.45 0.97 2.63
N ASN A 8 13.32 0.66 3.91
CA ASN A 8 12.94 -0.65 4.44
C ASN A 8 11.97 -0.58 5.64
N CYS A 9 11.47 0.62 5.96
CA CYS A 9 10.52 0.94 7.03
C CYS A 9 11.08 0.89 8.47
N THR A 10 12.39 0.70 8.61
CA THR A 10 13.11 0.71 9.89
C THR A 10 14.06 1.89 10.04
N GLU A 11 14.31 2.63 8.96
CA GLU A 11 15.11 3.86 9.00
C GLU A 11 14.41 4.96 9.80
N PRO A 12 15.15 5.89 10.42
CA PRO A 12 14.58 6.91 11.29
C PRO A 12 13.69 7.95 10.58
N ALA A 13 13.95 8.28 9.30
CA ALA A 13 13.15 9.21 8.47
C ALA A 13 13.64 9.19 7.00
N HIS A 14 13.04 10.04 6.15
CA HIS A 14 13.48 10.43 4.79
C HIS A 14 13.21 9.44 3.66
N ASN A 15 12.93 8.18 3.98
CA ASN A 15 12.51 7.19 2.99
C ASN A 15 10.99 7.06 2.97
N THR A 16 10.43 6.77 1.79
CA THR A 16 8.98 6.72 1.58
C THR A 16 8.27 5.83 2.58
N CYS A 17 8.80 4.63 2.88
CA CYS A 17 8.14 3.76 3.84
C CYS A 17 8.18 4.29 5.28
N ALA A 18 9.28 4.91 5.69
CA ALA A 18 9.41 5.52 7.02
C ALA A 18 8.40 6.67 7.20
N GLU A 19 8.23 7.51 6.18
CA GLU A 19 7.25 8.61 6.21
C GLU A 19 5.80 8.10 6.18
N LEU A 20 5.51 7.03 5.43
CA LEU A 20 4.20 6.38 5.46
C LEU A 20 3.89 5.80 6.84
N LYS A 21 4.88 5.14 7.47
CA LYS A 21 4.76 4.63 8.84
C LYS A 21 4.48 5.74 9.85
N LYS A 22 5.10 6.91 9.67
CA LYS A 22 4.79 8.10 10.47
C LYS A 22 3.36 8.59 10.23
N GLY A 23 2.91 8.66 8.97
CA GLY A 23 1.52 8.97 8.64
C GLY A 23 0.52 8.01 9.30
N ALA A 24 0.85 6.72 9.37
CA ALA A 24 0.03 5.73 10.07
C ALA A 24 -0.01 6.00 11.59
N ALA A 25 1.09 6.48 12.20
CA ALA A 25 1.10 6.90 13.59
C ALA A 25 0.27 8.19 13.81
N ASP A 26 0.36 9.16 12.89
CA ASP A 26 -0.43 10.39 12.93
C ASP A 26 -1.93 10.07 12.75
N ARG A 27 -2.28 9.07 11.93
CA ARG A 27 -3.65 8.52 11.84
C ARG A 27 -4.10 7.92 13.16
N ASP A 28 -3.27 7.08 13.78
CA ASP A 28 -3.60 6.45 15.06
C ASP A 28 -3.76 7.51 16.18
N ALA A 29 -3.08 8.66 16.06
CA ALA A 29 -3.23 9.84 16.91
C ALA A 29 -4.42 10.75 16.57
N GLY A 30 -5.21 10.42 15.54
CA GLY A 30 -6.38 11.19 15.10
C GLY A 30 -6.05 12.47 14.33
N GLN A 31 -4.80 12.65 13.90
CA GLN A 31 -4.36 13.80 13.10
C GLN A 31 -4.60 13.59 11.60
N LEU A 32 -4.58 12.33 11.16
CA LEU A 32 -4.93 11.91 9.80
C LEU A 32 -6.09 10.92 9.82
N ALA A 33 -6.88 10.91 8.75
CA ALA A 33 -7.97 9.95 8.60
C ALA A 33 -7.47 8.59 8.10
N ALA A 34 -6.47 8.59 7.20
CA ALA A 34 -5.84 7.40 6.64
C ALA A 34 -4.49 7.73 6.02
N THR A 35 -3.68 6.70 5.83
CA THR A 35 -2.43 6.73 5.06
C THR A 35 -2.53 5.76 3.89
N LEU A 36 -2.28 6.26 2.67
CA LEU A 36 -2.34 5.46 1.44
C LEU A 36 -1.01 5.50 0.70
N SER A 37 -0.67 4.41 0.01
CA SER A 37 0.55 4.32 -0.81
C SER A 37 0.26 4.12 -2.30
N TRP A 38 1.24 4.45 -3.14
CA TRP A 38 1.21 4.36 -4.61
C TRP A 38 2.56 3.86 -5.15
N THR A 39 2.66 3.28 -6.35
CA THR A 39 1.72 2.29 -6.90
C THR A 39 2.51 0.99 -6.99
N THR A 40 1.96 -0.10 -6.46
CA THR A 40 2.57 -1.44 -6.58
C THR A 40 2.13 -2.12 -7.86
N THR A 41 2.93 -3.06 -8.33
CA THR A 41 2.65 -3.95 -9.46
C THR A 41 2.55 -5.40 -9.04
N TYR A 42 2.22 -6.27 -9.99
CA TYR A 42 2.26 -7.72 -9.82
C TYR A 42 3.66 -8.28 -9.45
N ASN A 43 4.73 -7.49 -9.63
CA ASN A 43 6.11 -7.88 -9.30
C ASN A 43 6.62 -7.27 -7.98
N ASP A 44 5.75 -6.66 -7.17
CA ASP A 44 6.13 -5.93 -5.96
C ASP A 44 5.70 -6.61 -4.64
N PRO A 45 5.80 -7.95 -4.46
CA PRO A 45 5.31 -8.61 -3.25
C PRO A 45 6.01 -8.12 -1.99
N TRP A 46 7.30 -7.79 -2.09
CA TRP A 46 8.06 -7.26 -0.97
C TRP A 46 7.60 -5.85 -0.56
N TYR A 47 7.27 -4.99 -1.52
CA TYR A 47 6.73 -3.66 -1.20
C TYR A 47 5.33 -3.74 -0.61
N VAL A 48 4.47 -4.64 -1.12
CA VAL A 48 3.14 -4.88 -0.52
C VAL A 48 3.27 -5.31 0.94
N ASP A 49 4.19 -6.25 1.22
CA ASP A 49 4.48 -6.71 2.57
C ASP A 49 4.94 -5.59 3.50
N LYS A 50 5.92 -4.81 3.04
CA LYS A 50 6.44 -3.66 3.79
C LYS A 50 5.40 -2.57 4.02
N LEU A 51 4.62 -2.22 3.00
CA LEU A 51 3.61 -1.17 3.08
C LEU A 51 2.50 -1.52 4.08
N LEU A 52 1.93 -2.72 3.97
CA LEU A 52 0.79 -3.13 4.81
C LEU A 52 1.26 -3.59 6.18
N GLY A 53 2.35 -4.35 6.26
CA GLY A 53 2.87 -4.90 7.51
C GLY A 53 3.58 -3.86 8.39
N GLU A 54 4.60 -3.20 7.86
CA GLU A 54 5.45 -2.29 8.64
C GLU A 54 5.08 -0.83 8.51
N GLY A 55 4.75 -0.39 7.29
CA GLY A 55 4.26 0.95 6.96
C GLY A 55 2.85 1.20 7.48
N ARG A 56 2.08 0.13 7.77
CA ARG A 56 0.72 0.17 8.31
C ARG A 56 -0.23 1.09 7.52
N VAL A 57 -0.05 1.16 6.20
CA VAL A 57 -0.95 1.93 5.32
C VAL A 57 -2.33 1.28 5.26
N ASP A 58 -3.38 2.10 5.15
CA ASP A 58 -4.78 1.63 5.06
C ASP A 58 -5.15 1.14 3.67
N GLY A 59 -4.35 1.51 2.66
CA GLY A 59 -4.62 1.15 1.27
C GLY A 59 -3.43 1.37 0.36
N VAL A 60 -3.42 0.62 -0.73
CA VAL A 60 -2.38 0.63 -1.75
C VAL A 60 -3.05 0.77 -3.11
N ILE A 61 -2.61 1.76 -3.88
CA ILE A 61 -2.93 1.83 -5.31
C ILE A 61 -2.10 0.74 -6.00
N ALA A 62 -2.75 -0.21 -6.66
CA ALA A 62 -2.11 -1.37 -7.29
C ALA A 62 -2.51 -1.48 -8.77
N GLY A 63 -1.53 -1.63 -9.66
CA GLY A 63 -1.73 -1.69 -11.11
C GLY A 63 -0.45 -1.46 -11.89
N TYR A 64 -0.46 -0.48 -12.80
CA TYR A 64 0.65 -0.19 -13.73
C TYR A 64 1.79 0.65 -13.12
N GLY A 65 2.21 0.35 -11.89
CA GLY A 65 3.38 0.99 -11.28
C GLY A 65 4.65 0.79 -12.10
N ALA A 66 5.46 1.84 -12.29
CA ALA A 66 6.75 1.75 -12.98
C ALA A 66 6.73 1.27 -14.46
N PHE A 67 5.57 1.19 -15.12
CA PHE A 67 5.52 0.98 -16.56
C PHE A 67 6.04 2.22 -17.31
N THR A 68 6.71 2.01 -18.44
CA THR A 68 7.11 3.10 -19.33
C THR A 68 5.88 3.66 -20.05
N GLY A 69 5.56 4.93 -19.80
CA GLY A 69 4.39 5.61 -20.38
C GLY A 69 3.18 5.64 -19.43
N VAL A 70 2.18 6.45 -19.78
CA VAL A 70 0.90 6.48 -19.04
C VAL A 70 0.02 5.34 -19.56
N ARG A 71 -0.52 4.55 -18.65
CA ARG A 71 -1.48 3.49 -18.98
C ARG A 71 -2.68 3.59 -18.05
N GLU A 72 -3.87 3.61 -18.65
CA GLU A 72 -5.13 3.56 -17.92
C GLU A 72 -5.29 2.21 -17.20
N TYR A 73 -5.96 2.24 -16.05
CA TYR A 73 -6.32 1.00 -15.36
C TYR A 73 -7.37 0.27 -16.19
N ASP A 74 -7.10 -0.99 -16.48
CA ASP A 74 -7.95 -1.86 -17.29
C ASP A 74 -8.12 -3.23 -16.61
N ASP A 75 -8.83 -4.16 -17.26
CA ASP A 75 -9.05 -5.53 -16.81
C ASP A 75 -7.93 -6.50 -17.25
N GLY A 76 -6.81 -5.97 -17.76
CA GLY A 76 -5.64 -6.72 -18.17
C GLY A 76 -4.97 -7.45 -17.01
N TRP A 77 -4.33 -8.57 -17.33
CA TRP A 77 -3.79 -9.50 -16.33
C TRP A 77 -2.78 -8.86 -15.36
N GLN A 78 -1.99 -7.88 -15.80
CA GLN A 78 -1.03 -7.19 -14.92
C GLN A 78 -1.75 -6.37 -13.83
N CYS A 79 -2.82 -5.67 -14.22
CA CYS A 79 -3.63 -4.88 -13.29
C CYS A 79 -4.36 -5.80 -12.32
N ALA A 80 -5.00 -6.85 -12.84
CA ALA A 80 -5.69 -7.87 -12.04
C ALA A 80 -4.73 -8.54 -11.03
N ASN A 81 -3.53 -8.93 -11.44
CA ASN A 81 -2.55 -9.58 -10.56
C ASN A 81 -1.94 -8.62 -9.53
N ALA A 82 -1.78 -7.32 -9.84
CA ALA A 82 -1.35 -6.34 -8.84
C ALA A 82 -2.38 -6.22 -7.71
N VAL A 83 -3.68 -6.19 -8.04
CA VAL A 83 -4.76 -6.20 -7.04
C VAL A 83 -4.84 -7.54 -6.31
N ALA A 84 -4.69 -8.66 -7.01
CA ALA A 84 -4.68 -9.99 -6.41
C ALA A 84 -3.56 -10.13 -5.37
N LEU A 85 -2.37 -9.60 -5.65
CA LEU A 85 -1.25 -9.62 -4.73
C LEU A 85 -1.57 -8.95 -3.38
N VAL A 86 -2.24 -7.79 -3.40
CA VAL A 86 -2.72 -7.11 -2.19
C VAL A 86 -3.75 -7.97 -1.45
N ARG A 87 -4.74 -8.52 -2.17
CA ARG A 87 -5.79 -9.37 -1.59
C ARG A 87 -5.22 -10.62 -0.94
N ASP A 88 -4.28 -11.29 -1.60
CA ASP A 88 -3.63 -12.50 -1.11
C ASP A 88 -2.76 -12.22 0.11
N TRP A 89 -2.06 -11.09 0.14
CA TRP A 89 -1.35 -10.66 1.35
C TRP A 89 -2.31 -10.44 2.50
N VAL A 90 -3.41 -9.69 2.29
CA VAL A 90 -4.42 -9.42 3.33
C VAL A 90 -5.05 -10.72 3.84
N ASN A 91 -5.39 -11.65 2.93
CA ASN A 91 -5.96 -12.95 3.29
C ASN A 91 -5.00 -13.79 4.16
N ARG A 92 -3.69 -13.80 3.83
CA ARG A 92 -2.66 -14.48 4.63
C ARG A 92 -2.44 -13.82 6.00
N HIS A 93 -2.78 -12.54 6.13
CA HIS A 93 -2.67 -11.76 7.38
C HIS A 93 -4.04 -11.47 8.01
N GLY A 94 -5.02 -12.35 7.82
CA GLY A 94 -6.41 -12.17 8.25
C GLY A 94 -6.62 -11.96 9.75
N GLY A 95 -5.63 -12.27 10.58
CA GLY A 95 -5.66 -12.01 12.03
C GLY A 95 -5.48 -10.54 12.40
N THR A 96 -4.88 -9.74 11.53
CA THR A 96 -4.60 -8.31 11.77
C THR A 96 -5.14 -7.40 10.67
N HIS A 97 -5.46 -7.94 9.49
CA HIS A 97 -5.92 -7.19 8.33
C HIS A 97 -7.17 -7.82 7.72
N ARG A 98 -7.96 -7.00 7.04
CA ARG A 98 -9.05 -7.44 6.17
C ARG A 98 -9.26 -6.42 5.06
N MET A 99 -9.91 -6.84 3.98
CA MET A 99 -10.36 -5.89 2.96
C MET A 99 -11.45 -4.98 3.53
N ALA A 100 -11.40 -3.70 3.16
CA ALA A 100 -12.45 -2.76 3.46
C ALA A 100 -13.75 -3.16 2.73
N THR A 101 -14.87 -2.81 3.35
CA THR A 101 -16.24 -3.03 2.90
C THR A 101 -16.98 -1.71 2.82
N PRO A 102 -18.17 -1.62 2.18
CA PRO A 102 -18.95 -0.39 2.13
C PRO A 102 -19.33 0.20 3.50
N GLY A 103 -19.31 -0.60 4.57
CA GLY A 103 -19.57 -0.13 5.94
C GLY A 103 -18.39 0.57 6.61
N ASP A 104 -17.19 0.46 6.04
CA ASP A 104 -15.98 1.05 6.60
C ASP A 104 -15.90 2.54 6.27
N ARG A 105 -15.70 3.35 7.30
CA ARG A 105 -15.58 4.80 7.16
C ARG A 105 -14.12 5.21 7.31
N LEU A 106 -13.53 5.60 6.20
CA LEU A 106 -12.17 6.13 6.16
C LEU A 106 -12.09 7.52 6.79
N PHE A 107 -13.11 8.34 6.58
CA PHE A 107 -13.21 9.71 7.08
C PHE A 107 -14.36 9.81 8.09
N ARG A 108 -14.13 10.48 9.22
CA ARG A 108 -15.14 10.77 10.24
C ARG A 108 -15.40 12.26 10.30
#